data_AF-A0A177LQE5-F1
#
_entry.id   AF-A0A177LQE5-F1
#
_cell.length_a   1.000
_cell.length_b   1.000
_cell.length_c   1.000
_cell.angle_alpha   90.00
_cell.angle_beta   90.00
_cell.angle_gamma   90.00
#
_symmetry.space_group_name_H-M   'P 1'
#
loop_
_entity.id
_entity.type
_entity.pdbx_description
1 polymer ?
#
loop_
_entity_poly.entity_id
_entity_poly.type
_entity_poly.pdbx_seq_one_letter_code
_entity_poly.pdbx_strand_id
1 'polypeptide(L)'
;MDENILIYEVKPGETLDLIGAKIGMTGDQLKDFHNSHCEKMEKLWFNNLVGVKQIIIPKAYQSPEQLSLARKIELPSSSVTRDFYSNSYAVKETFVNTSQDDLELDYKVEVNFRSKKETNIADEIIDVSCTDFKKNGTKPDDKMSLISLACIEAIYPMSFIVPFQGKISGIFEFEKLKDKFRNERPDLEEFFIGEVYRSYLDKFQESLENRDHILKQFSSSLLYQVLFPKMEWFHKFDSWTEGFYFLQNSFLLKCSMRAEYNHEGTEVVETLLTGNIKDAFSLQEILRGISFDQESEELADGEIEIRYLTDKKTKKMLEAEASVTFRNEDELYRKQTLKITHDEKIS
;
A
#
# COMPACT_ATOMS: atom_id res chain seq x y z
N MET A 1 -29.53 24.19 -11.68
CA MET A 1 -28.58 24.83 -12.61
C MET A 1 -27.21 24.29 -12.25
N ASP A 2 -26.49 23.77 -13.24
CA ASP A 2 -25.19 23.16 -13.05
C ASP A 2 -24.20 24.20 -12.50
N GLU A 3 -23.52 23.92 -11.39
CA GLU A 3 -22.65 24.92 -10.73
C GLU A 3 -21.39 25.24 -11.54
N ASN A 4 -21.13 24.49 -12.61
CA ASN A 4 -19.90 24.53 -13.41
C ASN A 4 -20.03 25.25 -14.76
N ILE A 5 -21.18 25.84 -15.08
CA ILE A 5 -21.39 26.56 -16.35
C ILE A 5 -21.43 28.08 -16.17
N LEU A 6 -21.00 28.81 -17.20
CA LEU A 6 -21.04 30.27 -17.30
C LEU A 6 -21.63 30.67 -18.65
N ILE A 7 -22.49 31.68 -18.65
CA ILE A 7 -23.04 32.26 -19.87
C ILE A 7 -22.07 33.33 -20.35
N TYR A 8 -21.45 33.10 -21.51
CA TYR A 8 -20.53 34.01 -22.15
C TYR A 8 -21.24 34.87 -23.19
N GLU A 9 -21.11 36.19 -23.08
CA GLU A 9 -21.62 37.12 -24.09
C GLU A 9 -20.65 37.23 -25.27
N VAL A 10 -21.12 36.83 -26.45
CA VAL A 10 -20.32 36.82 -27.68
C VAL A 10 -20.12 38.25 -28.18
N LYS A 11 -18.87 38.64 -28.42
CA LYS A 11 -18.53 39.96 -28.96
C LYS A 11 -18.52 39.94 -30.50
N PRO A 12 -18.76 41.09 -31.17
CA PRO A 12 -18.71 41.17 -32.62
C PRO A 12 -17.36 40.70 -33.18
N GLY A 13 -17.41 39.76 -34.14
CA GLY A 13 -16.22 39.21 -34.80
C GLY A 13 -15.57 38.02 -34.10
N GLU A 14 -16.09 37.58 -32.94
CA GLU A 14 -15.60 36.36 -32.29
C GLU A 14 -16.11 35.09 -32.98
N THR A 15 -15.27 34.06 -32.96
CA THR A 15 -15.59 32.71 -33.42
C THR A 15 -15.43 31.72 -32.28
N LEU A 16 -15.98 30.51 -32.42
CA LEU A 16 -15.79 29.46 -31.42
C LEU A 16 -14.32 29.13 -31.18
N ASP A 17 -13.46 29.20 -32.20
CA ASP A 17 -12.02 28.96 -32.06
C ASP A 17 -11.35 30.06 -31.21
N LEU A 18 -11.72 31.33 -31.41
CA LEU A 18 -11.17 32.44 -30.63
C LEU A 18 -11.63 32.40 -29.18
N ILE A 19 -12.89 32.02 -28.92
CA ILE A 19 -13.41 31.90 -27.55
C ILE A 19 -12.83 30.66 -26.87
N GLY A 20 -12.80 29.52 -27.56
CA GLY A 20 -12.21 28.28 -27.10
C GLY A 20 -10.74 28.47 -26.70
N ALA A 21 -9.94 29.13 -27.54
CA ALA A 21 -8.53 29.38 -27.25
C ALA A 21 -8.31 30.16 -25.93
N LYS A 22 -9.22 31.07 -25.55
CA LYS A 22 -9.14 31.82 -24.28
C LYS A 22 -9.34 30.94 -23.05
N ILE A 23 -10.10 29.86 -23.20
CA ILE A 23 -10.45 28.94 -22.11
C ILE A 23 -9.76 27.58 -22.25
N GLY A 24 -8.85 27.42 -23.21
CA GLY A 24 -8.08 26.19 -23.43
C GLY A 24 -8.81 25.08 -24.20
N MET A 25 -9.91 25.39 -24.88
CA MET A 25 -10.70 24.44 -25.69
C MET A 25 -10.49 24.69 -27.19
N THR A 26 -10.68 23.66 -28.02
CA THR A 26 -10.88 23.86 -29.47
C THR A 26 -12.30 24.39 -29.74
N GLY A 27 -12.54 25.00 -30.90
CA GLY A 27 -13.88 25.46 -31.28
C GLY A 27 -14.91 24.33 -31.29
N ASP A 28 -14.50 23.11 -31.71
CA ASP A 28 -15.37 21.94 -31.69
C ASP A 28 -15.68 21.44 -30.27
N GLN A 29 -14.69 21.40 -29.38
CA GLN A 29 -14.92 21.05 -27.97
C GLN A 29 -15.90 22.03 -27.31
N LEU A 30 -15.75 23.32 -27.59
CA LEU A 30 -16.64 24.34 -27.05
C LEU A 30 -18.07 24.23 -27.63
N LYS A 31 -18.19 23.92 -28.93
CA LYS A 31 -19.47 23.65 -29.59
C LYS A 31 -20.20 22.47 -28.95
N ASP A 32 -19.49 21.36 -28.73
CA ASP A 32 -20.05 20.14 -28.14
C ASP A 32 -20.46 20.34 -26.68
N PHE A 33 -19.64 21.09 -25.92
CA PHE A 33 -19.97 21.47 -24.54
C PHE A 33 -21.24 22.33 -24.50
N HIS A 34 -21.33 23.38 -25.31
CA HIS A 34 -22.53 24.20 -25.35
C HIS A 34 -23.77 23.39 -25.74
N ASN A 35 -23.68 22.57 -26.79
CA ASN A 35 -24.79 21.79 -27.34
C ASN A 35 -25.32 20.68 -26.42
N SER A 36 -24.51 20.24 -25.46
CA SER A 36 -24.92 19.28 -24.43
C SER A 36 -25.61 19.96 -23.23
N HIS A 37 -25.45 21.28 -23.06
CA HIS A 37 -25.99 22.05 -21.95
C HIS A 37 -27.07 23.07 -22.34
N CYS A 38 -27.43 23.16 -23.63
CA CYS A 38 -28.49 24.05 -24.12
C CYS A 38 -29.72 23.29 -24.66
N GLU A 39 -30.82 24.02 -24.85
CA GLU A 39 -32.01 23.45 -25.48
C GLU A 39 -31.80 23.19 -26.97
N LYS A 40 -32.60 22.30 -27.57
CA LYS A 40 -32.44 21.91 -28.99
C LYS A 40 -32.41 23.09 -29.97
N MET A 41 -33.15 24.17 -29.67
CA MET A 41 -33.25 25.35 -30.53
C MET A 41 -32.05 26.29 -30.42
N GLU A 42 -31.23 26.14 -29.38
CA GLU A 42 -30.06 26.99 -29.12
C GLU A 42 -28.75 26.33 -29.58
N LYS A 43 -28.82 25.11 -30.13
CA LYS A 43 -27.64 24.38 -30.59
C LYS A 43 -26.90 25.10 -31.71
N LEU A 44 -25.59 25.13 -31.58
CA LEU A 44 -24.65 25.62 -32.57
C LEU A 44 -24.34 24.52 -33.59
N TRP A 45 -24.58 24.84 -34.86
CA TRP A 45 -24.32 23.95 -35.99
C TRP A 45 -23.04 24.30 -36.75
N PHE A 46 -22.55 25.54 -36.60
CA PHE A 46 -21.40 26.07 -37.31
C PHE A 46 -20.47 26.84 -36.35
N ASN A 47 -19.19 26.99 -36.71
CA ASN A 47 -18.20 27.71 -35.89
C ASN A 47 -18.36 29.25 -35.95
N ASN A 48 -19.16 29.73 -36.89
CA ASN A 48 -19.52 31.14 -37.01
C ASN A 48 -20.63 31.50 -36.03
N LEU A 49 -20.43 32.57 -35.26
CA LEU A 49 -21.35 33.05 -34.24
C LEU A 49 -22.18 34.27 -34.68
N VAL A 50 -22.28 34.54 -35.99
CA VAL A 50 -23.14 35.62 -36.51
C VAL A 50 -24.59 35.40 -36.05
N GLY A 51 -25.12 36.38 -35.30
CA GLY A 51 -26.48 36.34 -34.74
C GLY A 51 -26.60 35.65 -33.38
N VAL A 52 -25.53 35.00 -32.90
CA VAL A 52 -25.47 34.38 -31.57
C VAL A 52 -25.03 35.43 -30.55
N LYS A 53 -25.86 35.67 -29.53
CA LYS A 53 -25.55 36.66 -28.48
C LYS A 53 -24.81 36.05 -27.29
N GLN A 54 -25.11 34.79 -26.98
CA GLN A 54 -24.63 34.12 -25.79
C GLN A 54 -24.34 32.66 -26.09
N ILE A 55 -23.30 32.11 -25.46
CA ILE A 55 -22.98 30.69 -25.48
C ILE A 55 -22.69 30.21 -24.06
N ILE A 56 -22.82 28.91 -23.84
CA ILE A 56 -22.54 28.26 -22.56
C ILE A 56 -21.11 27.76 -22.59
N ILE A 57 -20.29 28.26 -21.66
CA ILE A 57 -18.89 27.85 -21.47
C ILE A 57 -18.73 27.23 -20.08
N PRO A 58 -17.71 26.39 -19.85
CA PRO A 58 -17.36 25.95 -18.49
C PRO A 58 -16.79 27.12 -17.67
N LYS A 59 -17.09 27.18 -16.37
CA LYS A 59 -16.50 28.18 -15.44
C LYS A 59 -14.98 28.02 -15.30
N ALA A 60 -14.51 26.78 -15.30
CA ALA A 60 -13.10 26.44 -15.23
C ALA A 60 -12.86 25.17 -16.06
N TYR A 61 -12.50 25.35 -17.33
CA TYR A 61 -12.06 24.23 -18.16
C TYR A 61 -10.65 23.80 -17.73
N GLN A 62 -10.43 22.50 -17.65
CA GLN A 62 -9.11 21.91 -17.58
C GLN A 62 -8.94 21.01 -18.80
N SER A 63 -7.87 21.22 -19.56
CA SER A 63 -7.55 20.35 -20.70
C SER A 63 -7.27 18.91 -20.21
N PRO A 64 -7.39 17.89 -21.08
CA PRO A 64 -7.00 16.53 -20.73
C PRO A 64 -5.58 16.42 -20.17
N GLU A 65 -4.64 17.22 -20.68
CA GLU A 65 -3.26 17.29 -20.20
C GLU A 65 -3.17 17.91 -18.80
N GLN A 66 -3.93 18.99 -18.56
CA GLN A 66 -3.99 19.63 -17.24
C GLN A 66 -4.63 18.70 -16.20
N LEU A 67 -5.70 18.00 -16.56
CA LEU A 67 -6.34 16.98 -15.74
C LEU A 67 -5.39 15.83 -15.43
N SER A 68 -4.65 15.34 -16.43
CA SER A 68 -3.64 14.30 -16.27
C SER A 68 -2.52 14.73 -15.32
N LEU A 69 -2.01 15.96 -15.49
CA LEU A 69 -0.98 16.52 -14.60
C LEU A 69 -1.50 16.70 -13.17
N ALA A 70 -2.71 17.23 -13.00
CA ALA A 70 -3.35 17.38 -11.70
C ALA A 70 -3.51 16.03 -10.99
N ARG A 71 -4.00 15.00 -11.69
CA ARG A 71 -4.11 13.64 -11.16
C ARG A 71 -2.76 13.05 -10.75
N LYS A 72 -1.70 13.27 -11.55
CA LYS A 72 -0.34 12.84 -11.16
C LYS A 72 0.17 13.55 -9.91
N ILE A 73 -0.15 14.83 -9.74
CA ILE A 73 0.20 15.59 -8.55
C ILE A 73 -0.59 15.09 -7.34
N GLU A 74 -1.83 14.60 -7.51
CA GLU A 74 -2.67 14.07 -6.43
C GLU A 74 -2.12 12.77 -5.82
N LEU A 75 -1.37 11.96 -6.58
CA LEU A 75 -0.78 10.71 -6.13
C LEU A 75 0.36 10.92 -5.09
N PRO A 76 0.67 9.90 -4.27
CA PRO A 76 1.84 9.93 -3.39
C PRO A 76 3.15 10.19 -4.15
N SER A 77 4.19 10.65 -3.45
CA SER A 77 5.51 10.81 -4.04
C SER A 77 6.05 9.49 -4.58
N SER A 78 6.80 9.52 -5.69
CA SER A 78 7.51 8.35 -6.23
C SER A 78 8.72 7.93 -5.39
N SER A 79 9.02 8.66 -4.32
CA SER A 79 10.04 8.35 -3.33
C SER A 79 9.47 8.43 -1.92
N VAL A 80 10.11 7.76 -0.97
CA VAL A 80 9.71 7.76 0.45
C VAL A 80 9.70 9.19 0.98
N THR A 81 8.58 9.57 1.59
CA THR A 81 8.43 10.81 2.35
C THR A 81 7.83 10.47 3.71
N ARG A 82 8.18 11.26 4.74
CA ARG A 82 7.60 11.08 6.08
C ARG A 82 6.09 11.33 6.08
N ASP A 83 5.63 12.26 5.25
CA ASP A 83 4.22 12.65 5.12
C ASP A 83 3.32 11.52 4.62
N PHE A 84 3.88 10.53 3.91
CA PHE A 84 3.12 9.34 3.50
C PHE A 84 2.64 8.52 4.71
N TYR A 85 3.38 8.56 5.83
CA TYR A 85 3.11 7.71 6.97
C TYR A 85 2.40 8.46 8.09
N SER A 86 1.44 7.79 8.72
CA SER A 86 0.96 8.12 10.06
C SER A 86 1.88 7.51 11.12
N ASN A 87 1.90 8.12 12.32
CA ASN A 87 2.69 7.62 13.44
C ASN A 87 2.11 6.34 14.06
N SER A 88 0.82 6.07 13.84
CA SER A 88 0.10 4.93 14.41
C SER A 88 -0.93 4.41 13.42
N TYR A 89 -1.08 3.09 13.37
CA TYR A 89 -2.07 2.38 12.59
C TYR A 89 -2.76 1.31 13.41
N ALA A 90 -4.06 1.15 13.21
CA ALA A 90 -4.77 -0.07 13.57
C ALA A 90 -4.63 -1.08 12.43
N VAL A 91 -4.26 -2.31 12.76
CA VAL A 91 -4.05 -3.40 11.82
C VAL A 91 -4.97 -4.55 12.13
N LYS A 92 -5.56 -5.10 11.07
CA LYS A 92 -6.36 -6.33 11.10
C LYS A 92 -5.85 -7.29 10.03
N GLU A 93 -5.44 -8.48 10.44
CA GLU A 93 -5.06 -9.58 9.54
C GLU A 93 -6.04 -10.74 9.68
N THR A 94 -6.38 -11.37 8.55
CA THR A 94 -7.19 -12.58 8.52
C THR A 94 -6.49 -13.64 7.68
N PHE A 95 -6.47 -14.87 8.19
CA PHE A 95 -5.90 -16.04 7.53
C PHE A 95 -7.01 -17.06 7.34
N VAL A 96 -7.30 -17.38 6.09
CA VAL A 96 -8.27 -18.39 5.68
C VAL A 96 -7.51 -19.54 5.04
N ASN A 97 -7.68 -20.74 5.58
CA ASN A 97 -7.06 -21.97 5.07
C ASN A 97 -8.14 -23.05 4.92
N THR A 98 -7.91 -24.05 4.06
CA THR A 98 -8.88 -25.14 3.84
C THR A 98 -9.02 -26.13 4.99
N SER A 99 -8.04 -26.19 5.89
CA SER A 99 -7.92 -27.24 6.91
C SER A 99 -8.03 -26.77 8.36
N GLN A 100 -8.14 -25.46 8.60
CA GLN A 100 -8.14 -24.86 9.94
C GLN A 100 -9.20 -23.77 10.03
N ASP A 101 -9.66 -23.49 11.25
CA ASP A 101 -10.52 -22.34 11.51
C ASP A 101 -9.81 -21.05 11.07
N ASP A 102 -10.60 -20.12 10.53
CA ASP A 102 -10.11 -18.79 10.19
C ASP A 102 -9.48 -18.12 11.42
N LEU A 103 -8.31 -17.54 11.23
CA LEU A 103 -7.59 -16.80 12.25
C LEU A 103 -7.68 -15.32 11.96
N GLU A 104 -8.13 -14.55 12.94
CA GLU A 104 -8.13 -13.09 12.90
C GLU A 104 -7.18 -12.54 13.96
N LEU A 105 -6.31 -11.62 13.55
CA LEU A 105 -5.40 -10.89 14.41
C LEU A 105 -5.66 -9.38 14.30
N ASP A 106 -5.88 -8.71 15.41
CA ASP A 106 -5.94 -7.26 15.48
C ASP A 106 -4.80 -6.74 16.36
N TYR A 107 -4.13 -5.68 15.95
CA TYR A 107 -3.06 -5.05 16.73
C TYR A 107 -2.82 -3.62 16.26
N LYS A 108 -1.96 -2.88 16.96
CA LYS A 108 -1.50 -1.56 16.56
C LYS A 108 -0.07 -1.61 16.08
N VAL A 109 0.25 -0.76 15.12
CA VAL A 109 1.61 -0.55 14.63
C VAL A 109 1.97 0.92 14.83
N GLU A 110 3.02 1.19 15.58
CA GLU A 110 3.60 2.53 15.70
C GLU A 110 4.80 2.66 14.77
N VAL A 111 4.90 3.80 14.08
CA VAL A 111 5.91 4.09 13.06
C VAL A 111 6.56 5.42 13.37
N ASN A 112 7.85 5.43 13.68
CA ASN A 112 8.58 6.63 14.10
C ASN A 112 9.85 6.82 13.27
N PHE A 113 9.98 7.95 12.60
CA PHE A 113 11.19 8.29 11.84
C PHE A 113 12.26 8.88 12.76
N ARG A 114 13.47 8.32 12.75
CA ARG A 114 14.60 8.93 13.47
C ARG A 114 15.03 10.25 12.84
N SER A 115 15.66 11.11 13.63
CA SER A 115 16.16 12.38 13.11
C SER A 115 17.34 12.13 12.17
N LYS A 116 17.39 12.78 11.01
CA LYS A 116 18.55 12.68 10.09
C LYS A 116 19.86 13.15 10.74
N LYS A 117 19.80 13.94 11.81
CA LYS A 117 20.98 14.37 12.59
C LYS A 117 21.57 13.25 13.44
N GLU A 118 20.78 12.22 13.76
CA GLU A 118 21.19 11.06 14.55
C GLU A 118 21.85 9.97 13.69
N THR A 119 21.83 10.12 12.36
CA THR A 119 22.15 9.05 11.41
C THR A 119 23.07 9.57 10.30
N ASN A 120 24.21 8.91 10.07
CA ASN A 120 25.13 9.25 8.98
C ASN A 120 24.80 8.53 7.65
N ILE A 121 23.58 8.02 7.49
CA ILE A 121 23.13 7.31 6.28
C ILE A 121 22.09 8.13 5.51
N ALA A 122 22.04 7.95 4.19
CA ALA A 122 21.13 8.68 3.31
C ALA A 122 19.69 8.14 3.36
N ASP A 123 19.54 6.86 3.70
CA ASP A 123 18.25 6.17 3.81
C ASP A 123 17.50 6.58 5.08
N GLU A 124 16.16 6.45 5.08
CA GLU A 124 15.38 6.69 6.29
C GLU A 124 15.54 5.53 7.27
N ILE A 125 15.63 5.86 8.56
CA ILE A 125 15.55 4.88 9.65
C ILE A 125 14.21 5.02 10.33
N ILE A 126 13.47 3.92 10.34
CA ILE A 126 12.10 3.88 10.82
C ILE A 126 12.01 2.85 11.95
N ASP A 127 11.73 3.33 13.15
CA ASP A 127 11.44 2.51 14.32
C ASP A 127 9.99 2.03 14.24
N VAL A 128 9.79 0.72 14.32
CA VAL A 128 8.47 0.06 14.30
C VAL A 128 8.28 -0.81 15.53
N SER A 129 7.12 -0.69 16.15
CA SER A 129 6.65 -1.54 17.25
C SER A 129 5.22 -1.99 16.97
N CYS A 130 4.87 -3.19 17.44
CA CYS A 130 3.50 -3.70 17.39
C CYS A 130 2.99 -3.94 18.81
N THR A 131 1.76 -3.53 19.09
CA THR A 131 1.15 -3.60 20.44
C THR A 131 -0.33 -3.93 20.37
N ASP A 132 -1.00 -4.09 21.52
CA ASP A 132 -2.45 -4.29 21.61
C ASP A 132 -2.99 -5.51 20.84
N PHE A 133 -2.21 -6.59 20.75
CA PHE A 133 -2.59 -7.82 20.05
C PHE A 133 -3.87 -8.45 20.60
N LYS A 134 -4.77 -8.82 19.68
CA LYS A 134 -5.98 -9.60 19.89
C LYS A 134 -6.02 -10.74 18.88
N LYS A 135 -6.47 -11.90 19.33
CA LYS A 135 -6.73 -13.09 18.54
C LYS A 135 -8.22 -13.35 18.55
N ASN A 136 -8.85 -13.37 17.38
CA ASN A 136 -10.30 -13.55 17.20
C ASN A 136 -11.10 -12.58 18.10
N GLY A 137 -10.70 -11.30 18.12
CA GLY A 137 -11.32 -10.24 18.93
C GLY A 137 -11.01 -10.26 20.43
N THR A 138 -10.29 -11.27 20.93
CA THR A 138 -9.96 -11.43 22.36
C THR A 138 -8.48 -11.22 22.64
N LYS A 139 -8.14 -10.65 23.81
CA LYS A 139 -6.73 -10.55 24.22
C LYS A 139 -6.18 -11.98 24.43
N PRO A 140 -5.03 -12.35 23.84
CA PRO A 140 -4.48 -13.68 24.01
C PRO A 140 -4.21 -13.96 25.50
N ASP A 141 -4.75 -15.06 26.00
CA ASP A 141 -4.57 -15.55 27.37
C ASP A 141 -3.89 -16.93 27.40
N ASP A 142 -3.76 -17.59 26.24
CA ASP A 142 -3.02 -18.83 26.13
C ASP A 142 -1.51 -18.59 26.28
N LYS A 143 -0.85 -19.49 27.02
CA LYS A 143 0.54 -19.31 27.42
C LYS A 143 1.51 -19.26 26.25
N MET A 144 1.20 -19.90 25.12
CA MET A 144 2.07 -19.89 23.94
C MET A 144 2.02 -18.55 23.22
N SER A 145 0.84 -17.95 23.10
CA SER A 145 0.71 -16.58 22.60
C SER A 145 1.40 -15.59 23.52
N LEU A 146 1.24 -15.73 24.84
CA LEU A 146 1.87 -14.82 25.81
C LEU A 146 3.41 -14.81 25.74
N ILE A 147 4.06 -15.97 25.68
CA ILE A 147 5.53 -16.00 25.53
C ILE A 147 5.99 -15.47 24.17
N SER A 148 5.22 -15.75 23.11
CA SER A 148 5.54 -15.23 21.77
C SER A 148 5.51 -13.70 21.72
N LEU A 149 4.49 -13.10 22.36
CA LEU A 149 4.36 -11.65 22.50
C LEU A 149 5.49 -11.07 23.37
N ALA A 150 5.78 -11.68 24.51
CA ALA A 150 6.84 -11.20 25.39
C ALA A 150 8.22 -11.21 24.71
N CYS A 151 8.52 -12.23 23.89
CA CYS A 151 9.76 -12.29 23.13
C CYS A 151 9.90 -11.15 22.11
N ILE A 152 8.84 -10.85 21.35
CA ILE A 152 8.90 -9.78 20.35
C ILE A 152 8.93 -8.39 21.01
N GLU A 153 8.19 -8.22 22.11
CA GLU A 153 8.21 -6.99 22.92
C GLU A 153 9.60 -6.69 23.48
N ALA A 154 10.34 -7.71 23.92
CA ALA A 154 11.70 -7.58 24.43
C ALA A 154 12.71 -7.01 23.41
N ILE A 155 12.43 -7.08 22.10
CA ILE A 155 13.29 -6.51 21.07
C ILE A 155 12.75 -5.22 20.46
N TYR A 156 11.50 -4.84 20.76
CA TYR A 156 10.92 -3.61 20.24
C TYR A 156 11.56 -2.33 20.84
N PRO A 157 11.41 -1.17 20.16
CA PRO A 157 11.09 -1.07 18.73
C PRO A 157 12.23 -1.62 17.87
N MET A 158 11.90 -2.11 16.69
CA MET A 158 12.88 -2.51 15.67
C MET A 158 13.09 -1.40 14.66
N SER A 159 14.35 -1.16 14.32
CA SER A 159 14.73 -0.09 13.40
C SER A 159 14.99 -0.65 12.01
N PHE A 160 14.18 -0.27 11.03
CA PHE A 160 14.37 -0.66 9.63
C PHE A 160 15.11 0.42 8.84
N ILE A 161 15.95 -0.02 7.91
CA ILE A 161 16.55 0.83 6.89
C ILE A 161 15.61 0.81 5.68
N VAL A 162 15.12 1.98 5.30
CA VAL A 162 14.15 2.15 4.21
C VAL A 162 14.74 3.15 3.21
N PRO A 163 15.25 2.67 2.05
CA PRO A 163 15.83 3.54 1.05
C PRO A 163 14.77 4.39 0.36
N PHE A 164 15.20 5.36 -0.46
CA PHE A 164 14.28 6.30 -1.10
C PHE A 164 13.21 5.62 -1.98
N GLN A 165 13.46 4.41 -2.47
CA GLN A 165 12.50 3.65 -3.28
C GLN A 165 11.37 3.04 -2.45
N GLY A 166 11.48 2.93 -1.12
CA GLY A 166 10.52 2.23 -0.27
C GLY A 166 11.13 1.00 0.38
N LYS A 167 10.45 -0.15 0.27
CA LYS A 167 10.86 -1.51 0.69
C LYS A 167 12.07 -1.62 1.63
N ILE A 168 11.85 -2.19 2.81
CA ILE A 168 12.88 -2.49 3.81
C ILE A 168 14.11 -3.17 3.16
N SER A 169 15.29 -2.57 3.32
CA SER A 169 16.56 -3.10 2.81
C SER A 169 17.42 -3.73 3.90
N GLY A 170 17.13 -3.45 5.18
CA GLY A 170 17.90 -3.98 6.30
C GLY A 170 17.34 -3.59 7.66
N ILE A 171 17.99 -4.11 8.70
CA ILE A 171 17.73 -3.78 10.09
C ILE A 171 18.89 -2.92 10.60
N PHE A 172 18.60 -1.72 11.06
CA PHE A 172 19.59 -0.82 11.65
C PHE A 172 19.96 -1.28 13.05
N GLU A 173 21.26 -1.24 13.37
CA GLU A 173 21.79 -1.64 14.70
C GLU A 173 21.35 -3.02 15.18
N PHE A 174 21.33 -4.03 14.30
CA PHE A 174 20.86 -5.39 14.59
C PHE A 174 21.46 -5.99 15.88
N GLU A 175 22.75 -5.78 16.16
CA GLU A 175 23.39 -6.26 17.39
C GLU A 175 22.73 -5.74 18.68
N LYS A 176 22.16 -4.51 18.64
CA LYS A 176 21.43 -3.98 19.80
C LYS A 176 20.16 -4.77 20.10
N LEU A 177 19.52 -5.40 19.09
CA LEU A 177 18.36 -6.26 19.31
C LEU A 177 18.74 -7.51 20.11
N LYS A 178 19.91 -8.08 19.81
CA LYS A 178 20.47 -9.23 20.54
C LYS A 178 20.78 -8.85 21.99
N ASP A 179 21.40 -7.69 22.18
CA ASP A 179 21.72 -7.18 23.52
C ASP A 179 20.45 -6.90 24.33
N LYS A 180 19.43 -6.28 23.73
CA LYS A 180 18.11 -6.08 24.37
C LYS A 180 17.51 -7.41 24.82
N PHE A 181 17.38 -8.38 23.90
CA PHE A 181 16.79 -9.67 24.26
C PHE A 181 17.59 -10.37 25.35
N ARG A 182 18.93 -10.37 25.28
CA ARG A 182 19.78 -10.98 26.31
C ARG A 182 19.57 -10.36 27.69
N ASN A 183 19.29 -9.06 27.76
CA ASN A 183 19.05 -8.35 29.02
C ASN A 183 17.65 -8.61 29.58
N GLU A 184 16.63 -8.74 28.72
CA GLU A 184 15.24 -9.03 29.12
C GLU A 184 15.00 -10.51 29.40
N ARG A 185 15.79 -11.41 28.79
CA ARG A 185 15.61 -12.86 28.88
C ARG A 185 15.54 -13.40 30.32
N PRO A 186 16.36 -12.98 31.31
CA PRO A 186 16.26 -13.46 32.68
C PRO A 186 14.86 -13.27 33.29
N ASP A 187 14.25 -12.10 33.05
CA ASP A 187 12.91 -11.79 33.56
C ASP A 187 11.85 -12.66 32.88
N LEU A 188 12.02 -12.95 31.58
CA LEU A 188 11.18 -13.90 30.85
C LEU A 188 11.33 -15.34 31.38
N GLU A 189 12.53 -15.78 31.73
CA GLU A 189 12.78 -17.11 32.30
C GLU A 189 12.20 -17.26 33.72
N GLU A 190 12.18 -16.18 34.51
CA GLU A 190 11.52 -16.17 35.82
C GLU A 190 9.99 -16.29 35.69
N PHE A 191 9.39 -15.61 34.70
CA PHE A 191 7.94 -15.64 34.49
C PHE A 191 7.45 -16.93 33.78
N PHE A 192 8.15 -17.35 32.73
CA PHE A 192 7.77 -18.50 31.88
C PHE A 192 8.55 -19.76 32.27
N ILE A 193 8.11 -20.40 33.37
CA ILE A 193 8.79 -21.57 33.94
C ILE A 193 8.43 -22.86 33.20
N GLY A 194 9.44 -23.59 32.71
CA GLY A 194 9.31 -24.94 32.17
C GLY A 194 10.17 -25.19 30.93
N GLU A 195 10.40 -26.46 30.60
CA GLU A 195 11.27 -26.85 29.47
C GLU A 195 10.76 -26.35 28.11
N VAL A 196 9.44 -26.34 27.91
CA VAL A 196 8.81 -25.85 26.67
C VAL A 196 9.12 -24.37 26.45
N TYR A 197 8.98 -23.55 27.49
CA TYR A 197 9.26 -22.11 27.42
C TYR A 197 10.75 -21.83 27.25
N ARG A 198 11.60 -22.56 27.98
CA ARG A 198 13.05 -22.46 27.81
C ARG A 198 13.47 -22.77 26.37
N SER A 199 12.94 -23.86 25.80
CA SER A 199 13.18 -24.22 24.40
C SER A 199 12.69 -23.15 23.43
N TYR A 200 11.56 -22.49 23.72
CA TYR A 200 11.06 -21.37 22.92
C TYR A 200 12.00 -20.16 22.98
N LEU A 201 12.43 -19.75 24.18
CA LEU A 201 13.38 -18.64 24.38
C LEU A 201 14.74 -18.93 23.72
N ASP A 202 15.22 -20.17 23.80
CA ASP A 202 16.45 -20.61 23.12
C ASP A 202 16.33 -20.47 21.60
N LYS A 203 15.24 -20.96 21.01
CA LYS A 203 14.99 -20.83 19.57
C LYS A 203 14.83 -19.37 19.14
N PHE A 204 14.18 -18.55 19.95
CA PHE A 204 14.05 -17.13 19.66
C PHE A 204 15.43 -16.45 19.66
N GLN A 205 16.25 -16.71 20.68
CA GLN A 205 17.62 -16.20 20.71
C GLN A 205 18.46 -16.69 19.54
N GLU A 206 18.39 -17.97 19.20
CA GLU A 206 19.07 -18.56 18.04
C GLU A 206 18.65 -17.85 16.74
N SER A 207 17.36 -17.55 16.59
CA SER A 207 16.87 -16.80 15.42
C SER A 207 17.49 -15.40 15.31
N LEU A 208 17.75 -14.73 16.44
CA LEU A 208 18.40 -13.42 16.50
C LEU A 208 19.91 -13.48 16.20
N GLU A 209 20.51 -14.66 16.10
CA GLU A 209 21.89 -14.79 15.62
C GLU A 209 21.99 -14.66 14.09
N ASN A 210 20.87 -14.81 13.36
CA ASN A 210 20.83 -14.75 11.91
C ASN A 210 20.09 -13.50 11.41
N ARG A 211 20.86 -12.45 11.11
CA ARG A 211 20.33 -11.17 10.60
C ARG A 211 19.48 -11.33 9.34
N ASP A 212 19.93 -12.13 8.39
CA ASP A 212 19.25 -12.30 7.10
C ASP A 212 17.93 -13.04 7.27
N HIS A 213 17.90 -14.03 8.16
CA HIS A 213 16.67 -14.73 8.52
C HIS A 213 15.64 -13.78 9.14
N ILE A 214 16.04 -12.95 10.10
CA ILE A 214 15.13 -11.98 10.74
C ILE A 214 14.65 -10.93 9.73
N LEU A 215 15.55 -10.40 8.89
CA LEU A 215 15.19 -9.48 7.83
C LEU A 215 14.18 -10.11 6.86
N LYS A 216 14.40 -11.37 6.47
CA LYS A 216 13.49 -12.13 5.61
C LYS A 216 12.13 -12.30 6.28
N GLN A 217 12.08 -12.64 7.57
CA GLN A 217 10.84 -12.82 8.32
C GLN A 217 9.96 -11.58 8.30
N PHE A 218 10.56 -10.39 8.44
CA PHE A 218 9.82 -9.13 8.35
C PHE A 218 9.47 -8.77 6.91
N SER A 219 10.46 -8.73 6.02
CA SER A 219 10.27 -8.31 4.62
C SER A 219 9.33 -9.22 3.80
N SER A 220 9.13 -10.47 4.22
CA SER A 220 8.20 -11.41 3.58
C SER A 220 6.81 -11.45 4.19
N SER A 221 6.58 -10.77 5.33
CA SER A 221 5.23 -10.64 5.88
C SER A 221 4.38 -9.71 5.01
N LEU A 222 3.07 -9.94 4.96
CA LEU A 222 2.16 -9.07 4.21
C LEU A 222 2.14 -7.65 4.80
N LEU A 223 2.15 -7.52 6.13
CA LEU A 223 2.22 -6.23 6.83
C LEU A 223 3.33 -5.34 6.29
N TYR A 224 4.57 -5.82 6.31
CA TYR A 224 5.72 -4.99 5.95
C TYR A 224 5.84 -4.79 4.43
N GLN A 225 5.35 -5.72 3.61
CA GLN A 225 5.27 -5.53 2.15
C GLN A 225 4.29 -4.41 1.76
N VAL A 226 3.20 -4.25 2.52
CA VAL A 226 2.14 -3.26 2.25
C VAL A 226 2.42 -1.93 2.96
N LEU A 227 2.96 -1.97 4.18
CA LEU A 227 3.31 -0.77 4.93
C LEU A 227 4.52 -0.04 4.32
N PHE A 228 5.49 -0.79 3.76
CA PHE A 228 6.66 -0.24 3.07
C PHE A 228 6.66 -0.61 1.58
N PRO A 229 5.71 -0.09 0.79
CA PRO A 229 5.62 -0.41 -0.64
C PRO A 229 6.82 0.17 -1.40
N LYS A 230 7.01 -0.26 -2.65
CA LYS A 230 7.83 0.56 -3.55
C LYS A 230 7.04 1.79 -3.95
N MET A 231 7.59 2.96 -3.71
CA MET A 231 6.90 4.23 -3.95
C MET A 231 6.67 4.51 -5.45
N GLU A 232 7.45 3.86 -6.33
CA GLU A 232 7.19 3.92 -7.78
C GLU A 232 5.87 3.23 -8.20
N TRP A 233 5.29 2.35 -7.37
CA TRP A 233 4.02 1.68 -7.70
C TRP A 233 2.88 2.66 -7.93
N PHE A 234 2.89 3.79 -7.20
CA PHE A 234 1.90 4.87 -7.37
C PHE A 234 2.05 5.64 -8.70
N HIS A 235 3.07 5.33 -9.52
CA HIS A 235 3.35 5.98 -10.80
C HIS A 235 3.55 4.97 -11.93
N LYS A 236 3.09 3.73 -11.77
CA LYS A 236 3.08 2.72 -12.85
C LYS A 236 1.77 2.81 -13.62
N PHE A 237 1.81 3.25 -14.87
CA PHE A 237 0.63 3.35 -15.73
C PHE A 237 0.49 2.17 -16.71
N ASP A 238 1.57 1.40 -16.88
CA ASP A 238 1.61 0.17 -17.67
C ASP A 238 1.82 -1.03 -16.74
N SER A 239 1.51 -2.24 -17.23
CA SER A 239 1.83 -3.46 -16.50
C SER A 239 3.33 -3.63 -16.33
N TRP A 240 3.76 -4.15 -15.17
CA TRP A 240 5.17 -4.42 -14.87
C TRP A 240 5.36 -5.77 -14.20
N THR A 241 6.61 -6.20 -14.06
CA THR A 241 6.96 -7.39 -13.29
C THR A 241 7.51 -6.98 -11.93
N GLU A 242 6.99 -7.57 -10.85
CA GLU A 242 7.41 -7.30 -9.47
C GLU A 242 7.70 -8.60 -8.74
N GLY A 243 8.69 -8.59 -7.83
CA GLY A 243 8.89 -9.68 -6.89
C GLY A 243 8.00 -9.49 -5.66
N PHE A 244 7.23 -10.51 -5.30
CA PHE A 244 6.32 -10.49 -4.15
C PHE A 244 6.38 -11.80 -3.35
N TYR A 245 6.29 -11.72 -2.02
CA TYR A 245 6.20 -12.90 -1.18
C TYR A 245 4.73 -13.25 -0.93
N PHE A 246 4.33 -14.44 -1.35
CA PHE A 246 2.98 -14.99 -1.05
C PHE A 246 2.91 -15.64 0.32
N LEU A 247 4.05 -16.12 0.81
CA LEU A 247 4.18 -16.81 2.08
C LEU A 247 5.38 -16.26 2.85
N GLN A 248 5.17 -15.99 4.13
CA GLN A 248 6.24 -15.56 5.02
C GLN A 248 7.36 -16.61 5.06
N ASN A 249 8.61 -16.15 5.06
CA ASN A 249 9.83 -16.96 5.00
C ASN A 249 10.05 -17.76 3.70
N SER A 250 9.21 -17.58 2.67
CA SER A 250 9.42 -18.15 1.33
C SER A 250 10.37 -17.29 0.47
N PHE A 251 10.34 -17.39 -0.85
CA PHE A 251 11.11 -16.56 -1.77
C PHE A 251 10.20 -15.62 -2.60
N LEU A 252 10.80 -14.63 -3.25
CA LEU A 252 10.09 -13.69 -4.11
C LEU A 252 9.64 -14.39 -5.39
N LEU A 253 8.34 -14.36 -5.65
CA LEU A 253 7.74 -14.80 -6.91
C LEU A 253 7.56 -13.60 -7.83
N LYS A 254 7.96 -13.75 -9.10
CA LYS A 254 7.69 -12.76 -10.13
C LYS A 254 6.21 -12.74 -10.44
N CYS A 255 5.63 -11.55 -10.37
CA CYS A 255 4.21 -11.32 -10.60
C CYS A 255 4.02 -10.34 -11.75
N SER A 256 2.98 -10.55 -12.57
CA SER A 256 2.46 -9.51 -13.45
C SER A 256 1.62 -8.55 -12.63
N MET A 257 2.06 -7.32 -12.47
CA MET A 257 1.33 -6.30 -11.73
C MET A 257 0.73 -5.26 -12.68
N ARG A 258 -0.38 -4.65 -12.27
CA ARG A 258 -0.96 -3.45 -12.87
C ARG A 258 -1.51 -2.55 -11.77
N ALA A 259 -1.65 -1.26 -12.08
CA ALA A 259 -2.21 -0.27 -11.16
C ALA A 259 -3.35 0.49 -11.83
N GLU A 260 -4.39 0.76 -11.06
CA GLU A 260 -5.54 1.58 -11.43
C GLU A 260 -5.69 2.70 -10.39
N TYR A 261 -6.06 3.89 -10.85
CA TYR A 261 -6.11 5.10 -10.01
C TYR A 261 -7.50 5.71 -10.08
N ASN A 262 -8.19 5.74 -8.95
CA ASN A 262 -9.48 6.43 -8.84
C ASN A 262 -9.32 7.76 -8.11
N HIS A 263 -9.60 8.84 -8.82
CA HIS A 263 -9.56 10.22 -8.32
C HIS A 263 -10.95 10.76 -7.97
N GLU A 264 -11.99 9.93 -7.99
CA GLU A 264 -13.36 10.29 -7.62
C GLU A 264 -13.43 10.66 -6.13
N GLY A 265 -13.72 11.94 -5.84
CA GLY A 265 -13.75 12.49 -4.49
C GLY A 265 -12.90 13.74 -4.36
N THR A 266 -13.19 14.56 -3.34
CA THR A 266 -12.52 15.85 -3.14
C THR A 266 -11.24 15.73 -2.32
N GLU A 267 -11.11 14.71 -1.47
CA GLU A 267 -10.02 14.64 -0.48
C GLU A 267 -9.11 13.40 -0.63
N VAL A 268 -9.54 12.32 -1.30
CA VAL A 268 -8.81 11.03 -1.32
C VAL A 268 -8.58 10.53 -2.74
N VAL A 269 -7.43 9.91 -2.99
CA VAL A 269 -7.16 9.08 -4.17
C VAL A 269 -7.06 7.62 -3.74
N GLU A 270 -7.71 6.76 -4.51
CA GLU A 270 -7.53 5.32 -4.42
C GLU A 270 -6.50 4.84 -5.46
N THR A 271 -5.55 4.03 -5.02
CA THR A 271 -4.64 3.27 -5.89
C THR A 271 -4.89 1.80 -5.69
N LEU A 272 -5.38 1.12 -6.72
CA LEU A 272 -5.61 -0.33 -6.73
C LEU A 272 -4.51 -1.02 -7.52
N LEU A 273 -3.73 -1.85 -6.85
CA LEU A 273 -2.71 -2.71 -7.44
C LEU A 273 -3.28 -4.12 -7.53
N THR A 274 -3.19 -4.75 -8.70
CA THR A 274 -3.54 -6.16 -8.88
C THR A 274 -2.40 -6.90 -9.54
N GLY A 275 -2.23 -8.19 -9.24
CA GLY A 275 -1.28 -9.00 -9.97
C GLY A 275 -1.33 -10.49 -9.72
N ASN A 276 -0.72 -11.24 -10.62
CA ASN A 276 -0.74 -12.71 -10.63
C ASN A 276 0.67 -13.29 -10.79
N ILE A 277 0.93 -14.46 -10.24
CA ILE A 277 2.20 -15.17 -10.39
C ILE A 277 2.51 -15.43 -11.88
N LYS A 278 3.78 -15.22 -12.27
CA LYS A 278 4.33 -15.58 -13.59
C LYS A 278 5.30 -16.76 -13.52
N ASP A 279 5.93 -16.98 -12.38
CA ASP A 279 6.90 -18.04 -12.24
C ASP A 279 6.21 -19.41 -12.16
N ALA A 280 6.84 -20.42 -12.74
CA ALA A 280 6.37 -21.80 -12.73
C ALA A 280 7.01 -22.56 -11.56
N PHE A 281 6.50 -22.34 -10.35
CA PHE A 281 6.90 -23.08 -9.16
C PHE A 281 5.74 -23.89 -8.61
N SER A 282 6.04 -25.06 -8.06
CA SER A 282 5.06 -25.87 -7.34
C SER A 282 4.71 -25.29 -5.97
N LEU A 283 3.55 -25.71 -5.45
CA LEU A 283 3.15 -25.43 -4.08
C LEU A 283 4.23 -25.86 -3.07
N GLN A 284 4.87 -27.02 -3.28
CA GLN A 284 5.87 -27.54 -2.35
C GLN A 284 7.15 -26.70 -2.30
N GLU A 285 7.62 -26.22 -3.45
CA GLU A 285 8.79 -25.34 -3.53
C GLU A 285 8.55 -24.06 -2.75
N ILE A 286 7.40 -23.43 -2.97
CA ILE A 286 7.03 -22.17 -2.33
C ILE A 286 6.84 -22.37 -0.82
N LEU A 287 6.20 -23.45 -0.38
CA LEU A 287 6.04 -23.77 1.05
C LEU A 287 7.36 -24.00 1.75
N ARG A 288 8.31 -24.66 1.08
CA ARG A 288 9.64 -24.97 1.64
C ARG A 288 10.64 -23.83 1.48
N GLY A 289 10.33 -22.85 0.63
CA GLY A 289 11.23 -21.76 0.31
C GLY A 289 12.48 -22.19 -0.47
N ILE A 290 12.39 -23.29 -1.23
CA ILE A 290 13.49 -23.85 -2.04
C ILE A 290 12.97 -24.18 -3.45
N SER A 291 13.80 -23.97 -4.47
CA SER A 291 13.51 -24.41 -5.85
C SER A 291 14.04 -25.81 -6.10
N PHE A 292 13.34 -26.60 -6.91
CA PHE A 292 13.79 -27.91 -7.38
C PHE A 292 14.32 -27.82 -8.82
N ASP A 293 15.22 -28.73 -9.17
CA ASP A 293 15.79 -28.80 -10.53
C ASP A 293 14.82 -29.43 -11.55
N GLN A 294 13.77 -30.09 -11.07
CA GLN A 294 12.76 -30.74 -11.92
C GLN A 294 11.55 -29.83 -12.07
N GLU A 295 11.09 -29.64 -13.30
CA GLU A 295 9.82 -28.97 -13.57
C GLU A 295 8.66 -29.74 -12.93
N SER A 296 7.82 -29.02 -12.20
CA SER A 296 6.63 -29.60 -11.59
C SER A 296 5.46 -29.61 -12.57
N GLU A 297 4.69 -30.70 -12.56
CA GLU A 297 3.44 -30.80 -13.31
C GLU A 297 2.31 -29.97 -12.66
N GLU A 298 2.40 -29.72 -11.35
CA GLU A 298 1.42 -28.98 -10.56
C GLU A 298 1.98 -27.60 -10.19
N LEU A 299 1.62 -26.58 -10.98
CA LEU A 299 2.07 -25.21 -10.75
C LEU A 299 1.14 -24.49 -9.78
N ALA A 300 1.74 -23.77 -8.84
CA ALA A 300 0.99 -22.91 -7.94
C ALA A 300 0.53 -21.64 -8.68
N ASP A 301 -0.69 -21.23 -8.39
CA ASP A 301 -1.24 -19.95 -8.84
C ASP A 301 -1.46 -19.03 -7.65
N GLY A 302 -1.45 -17.72 -7.89
CA GLY A 302 -1.63 -16.76 -6.84
C GLY A 302 -1.96 -15.38 -7.35
N GLU A 303 -2.86 -14.73 -6.63
CA GLU A 303 -3.36 -13.40 -6.90
C GLU A 303 -3.01 -12.45 -5.75
N ILE A 304 -2.68 -11.23 -6.11
CA ILE A 304 -2.40 -10.11 -5.22
C ILE A 304 -3.38 -9.01 -5.56
N GLU A 305 -4.01 -8.46 -4.53
CA GLU A 305 -4.78 -7.22 -4.61
C GLU A 305 -4.32 -6.31 -3.48
N ILE A 306 -3.96 -5.07 -3.76
CA ILE A 306 -3.58 -4.07 -2.75
C ILE A 306 -4.24 -2.76 -3.08
N ARG A 307 -5.04 -2.23 -2.17
CA ARG A 307 -5.78 -0.98 -2.30
C ARG A 307 -5.25 0.03 -1.29
N TYR A 308 -4.76 1.16 -1.77
CA TYR A 308 -4.32 2.28 -0.93
C TYR A 308 -5.31 3.43 -1.04
N LEU A 309 -5.73 3.99 0.09
CA LEU A 309 -6.41 5.28 0.17
C LEU A 309 -5.45 6.32 0.72
N THR A 310 -5.22 7.38 -0.06
CA THR A 310 -4.26 8.44 0.28
C THR A 310 -4.90 9.81 0.18
N ASP A 311 -4.54 10.70 1.09
CA ASP A 311 -5.04 12.08 1.10
C ASP A 311 -4.43 12.90 -0.05
N LYS A 312 -5.29 13.55 -0.85
CA LYS A 312 -4.93 14.33 -2.04
C LYS A 312 -4.00 15.50 -1.73
N LYS A 313 -4.02 16.06 -0.52
CA LYS A 313 -3.25 17.27 -0.18
C LYS A 313 -1.95 16.91 0.53
N THR A 314 -2.06 16.11 1.59
CA THR A 314 -0.97 15.73 2.48
C THR A 314 -0.18 14.52 2.01
N LYS A 315 -0.75 13.72 1.08
CA LYS A 315 -0.16 12.46 0.56
C LYS A 315 -0.07 11.34 1.57
N LYS A 316 -0.67 11.52 2.74
CA LYS A 316 -0.69 10.54 3.82
C LYS A 316 -1.52 9.33 3.43
N MET A 317 -1.02 8.13 3.74
CA MET A 317 -1.76 6.88 3.69
C MET A 317 -2.78 6.85 4.82
N LEU A 318 -4.05 6.88 4.45
CA LEU A 318 -5.19 6.80 5.38
C LEU A 318 -5.60 5.35 5.63
N GLU A 319 -5.54 4.53 4.58
CA GLU A 319 -5.87 3.11 4.64
C GLU A 319 -5.04 2.35 3.60
N ALA A 320 -4.68 1.11 3.92
CA ALA A 320 -4.20 0.13 2.97
C ALA A 320 -4.87 -1.21 3.25
N GLU A 321 -5.51 -1.78 2.23
CA GLU A 321 -6.04 -3.14 2.27
C GLU A 321 -5.26 -4.00 1.31
N ALA A 322 -4.97 -5.24 1.68
CA ALA A 322 -4.31 -6.19 0.82
C ALA A 322 -4.95 -7.56 0.96
N SER A 323 -5.00 -8.29 -0.15
CA SER A 323 -5.31 -9.70 -0.19
C SER A 323 -4.27 -10.43 -1.02
N VAL A 324 -3.78 -11.53 -0.46
CA VAL A 324 -2.94 -12.49 -1.17
C VAL A 324 -3.67 -13.82 -1.14
N THR A 325 -4.03 -14.30 -2.32
CA THR A 325 -4.68 -15.60 -2.50
C THR A 325 -3.70 -16.53 -3.17
N PHE A 326 -3.58 -17.74 -2.65
CA PHE A 326 -2.69 -18.76 -3.16
C PHE A 326 -3.48 -20.04 -3.40
N ARG A 327 -3.39 -20.58 -4.60
CA ARG A 327 -4.17 -21.71 -5.10
C ARG A 327 -3.27 -22.82 -5.62
N ASN A 328 -3.78 -24.04 -5.55
CA ASN A 328 -3.19 -25.21 -6.21
C ASN A 328 -4.30 -25.87 -7.03
N GLU A 329 -4.10 -26.05 -8.32
CA GLU A 329 -5.12 -26.64 -9.23
C GLU A 329 -6.52 -26.00 -9.09
N ASP A 330 -6.57 -24.66 -9.07
CA ASP A 330 -7.79 -23.86 -8.86
C ASP A 330 -8.46 -23.98 -7.48
N GLU A 331 -7.96 -24.85 -6.59
CA GLU A 331 -8.42 -24.92 -5.21
C GLU A 331 -7.69 -23.90 -4.34
N LEU A 332 -8.45 -23.21 -3.48
CA LEU A 332 -7.88 -22.29 -2.51
C LEU A 332 -6.99 -23.07 -1.54
N TYR A 333 -5.69 -22.76 -1.51
CA TYR A 333 -4.81 -23.30 -0.47
C TYR A 333 -4.81 -22.39 0.76
N ARG A 334 -4.61 -21.08 0.53
CA ARG A 334 -4.57 -20.06 1.56
C ARG A 334 -4.99 -18.71 1.01
N LYS A 335 -5.72 -17.94 1.81
CA LYS A 335 -5.93 -16.52 1.60
C LYS A 335 -5.51 -15.75 2.85
N GLN A 336 -4.68 -14.74 2.68
CA GLN A 336 -4.37 -13.78 3.72
C GLN A 336 -4.95 -12.43 3.31
N THR A 337 -5.62 -11.76 4.24
CA THR A 337 -6.04 -10.37 4.09
C THR A 337 -5.44 -9.52 5.18
N LEU A 338 -5.11 -8.29 4.84
CA LEU A 338 -4.56 -7.28 5.74
C LEU A 338 -5.33 -5.99 5.52
N LYS A 339 -5.70 -5.32 6.61
CA LYS A 339 -6.22 -3.95 6.60
C LYS A 339 -5.40 -3.12 7.59
N ILE A 340 -4.79 -2.05 7.10
CA ILE A 340 -4.07 -1.04 7.86
C ILE A 340 -4.88 0.24 7.78
N THR A 341 -5.32 0.79 8.92
CA THR A 341 -6.07 2.04 8.98
C THR A 341 -5.31 3.03 9.85
N HIS A 342 -5.16 4.28 9.40
CA HIS A 342 -4.56 5.32 10.23
C HIS A 342 -5.32 5.46 11.55
N ASP A 343 -4.59 5.49 12.67
CA ASP A 343 -5.15 5.64 14.01
C ASP A 343 -4.69 6.99 14.57
N GLU A 344 -5.50 8.03 14.35
CA GLU A 344 -5.26 9.31 15.02
C GLU A 344 -5.63 9.17 16.49
N LYS A 345 -4.60 9.06 17.36
CA LYS A 345 -4.77 9.44 18.77
C LYS A 345 -5.25 10.89 18.77
N ILE A 346 -6.53 11.11 19.07
CA ILE A 346 -7.06 12.42 19.43
C ILE A 346 -6.23 12.87 20.65
N SER A 347 -5.29 13.76 20.42
CA SER A 347 -4.38 14.29 21.43
C SER A 347 -5.04 15.28 22.36
#